data_AF-A0A7R9JK03-F1
#
_entry.id   AF-A0A7R9JK03-F1
#
_cell.length_a   1.000
_cell.length_b   1.000
_cell.length_c   1.000
_cell.angle_alpha   90.00
_cell.angle_beta   90.00
_cell.angle_gamma   90.00
#
_symmetry.space_group_name_H-M   'P 1'
#
loop_
_entity.id
_entity.type
_entity.pdbx_description
1 polymer ?
#
loop_
_entity_poly.entity_id
_entity_poly.type
_entity_poly.pdbx_seq_one_letter_code
_entity_poly.pdbx_strand_id
1 'polypeptide(L)'
;ETDLNVPLDDSNYLYRFLRPCKFYPDSALDRMKKFYRFRLKHPELAANISPVNERNVFEQDLVTILPKRTQCGRRIMVIDAGSK
;
A
#
# COMPACT_ATOMS: atom_id res chain seq x y z
N GLU A 1 0.50 17.86 15.05
CA GLU A 1 1.03 17.61 13.69
C GLU A 1 0.20 18.43 12.74
N THR A 2 0.60 19.68 12.52
CA THR A 2 -0.19 20.70 11.81
C THR A 2 -0.10 20.57 10.29
N ASP A 3 0.89 19.84 9.79
CA ASP A 3 1.27 19.89 8.38
C ASP A 3 0.82 18.64 7.59
N LEU A 4 0.21 17.66 8.28
CA LEU A 4 -0.28 16.44 7.65
C LEU A 4 -1.67 16.71 7.04
N ASN A 5 -1.68 17.16 5.79
CA ASN A 5 -2.91 17.35 5.03
C ASN A 5 -3.37 16.03 4.41
N VAL A 6 -4.43 15.44 4.97
CA VAL A 6 -5.04 14.19 4.53
C VAL A 6 -6.56 14.36 4.49
N PRO A 7 -7.29 13.61 3.64
CA PRO A 7 -8.73 13.69 3.57
C PRO A 7 -9.36 13.04 4.81
N LEU A 8 -9.51 13.83 5.88
CA LEU A 8 -10.09 13.39 7.15
C LEU A 8 -11.57 13.04 7.03
N ASP A 9 -12.27 13.65 6.07
CA ASP A 9 -13.69 13.37 5.81
C ASP A 9 -13.89 12.08 4.97
N ASP A 10 -12.83 11.51 4.40
CA ASP A 10 -12.91 10.23 3.67
C ASP A 10 -12.64 9.06 4.62
N SER A 11 -13.74 8.46 5.08
CA SER A 11 -13.68 7.27 5.94
C SER A 11 -12.96 6.09 5.29
N ASN A 12 -13.10 5.88 3.97
CA ASN A 12 -12.43 4.78 3.28
C ASN A 12 -10.92 4.97 3.26
N TYR A 13 -10.46 6.21 3.07
CA TYR A 13 -9.06 6.58 3.20
C TYR A 13 -8.54 6.28 4.62
N LEU A 14 -9.24 6.75 5.65
CA LEU A 14 -8.84 6.56 7.05
C LEU A 14 -8.84 5.09 7.48
N TYR A 15 -9.78 4.27 6.98
CA TYR A 15 -9.85 2.85 7.31
C TYR A 15 -8.61 2.06 6.92
N ARG A 16 -7.81 2.54 5.95
CA ARG A 16 -6.52 1.94 5.59
C ARG A 16 -5.53 1.94 6.77
N PHE A 17 -5.63 2.92 7.65
CA PHE A 17 -4.76 3.08 8.82
C PHE A 17 -5.43 2.58 10.11
N LEU A 18 -6.75 2.80 10.24
CA LEU A 18 -7.51 2.41 11.44
C LEU A 18 -7.70 0.89 11.57
N ARG A 19 -8.06 0.17 10.49
CA ARG A 19 -8.35 -1.27 10.55
C ARG A 19 -7.15 -2.11 11.05
N PRO A 20 -5.91 -1.92 10.54
CA PRO A 20 -4.75 -2.65 11.04
C PRO A 20 -4.41 -2.33 12.51
N CYS A 21 -4.86 -1.18 13.00
CA CYS A 21 -4.60 -0.68 14.34
C CYS A 21 -5.79 -0.91 15.29
N LYS A 22 -6.76 -1.78 14.94
CA LYS A 22 -7.97 -2.03 15.74
C LYS A 22 -8.72 -0.75 16.13
N PHE A 23 -8.67 0.27 15.27
CA PHE A 23 -9.25 1.59 15.48
C PHE A 23 -8.66 2.38 16.66
N TYR A 24 -7.46 2.03 17.17
CA TYR A 24 -6.75 2.89 18.10
C TYR A 24 -6.16 4.11 17.37
N PRO A 25 -6.59 5.34 17.70
CA PRO A 25 -6.26 6.53 16.92
C PRO A 25 -4.76 6.85 16.92
N ASP A 26 -4.09 6.76 18.08
CA ASP A 26 -2.66 7.07 18.19
C ASP A 26 -1.80 6.11 17.35
N SER A 27 -2.13 4.82 17.39
CA SER A 27 -1.46 3.81 16.57
C SER A 27 -1.69 4.00 15.07
N ALA A 28 -2.89 4.42 14.68
CA ALA A 28 -3.22 4.71 13.29
C ALA A 28 -2.47 5.96 12.80
N LEU A 29 -2.37 6.99 13.64
CA LEU A 29 -1.61 8.20 13.37
C LEU A 29 -0.12 7.89 13.18
N ASP A 30 0.48 7.11 14.07
CA ASP A 30 1.88 6.69 13.94
C ASP A 30 2.14 5.89 12.66
N ARG A 31 1.21 5.01 12.28
CA ARG A 31 1.28 4.29 11.00
C ARG A 31 1.19 5.23 9.80
N MET A 32 0.31 6.23 9.87
CA MET A 32 0.14 7.24 8.82
C MET A 32 1.41 8.08 8.64
N LYS A 33 2.04 8.51 9.74
CA LYS A 33 3.32 9.22 9.71
C LYS A 33 4.40 8.39 9.01
N LYS A 34 4.53 7.11 9.36
CA LYS A 34 5.49 6.19 8.73
C LYS A 34 5.23 6.06 7.22
N PHE A 35 3.97 5.95 6.82
CA PHE A 35 3.58 5.88 5.40
C PHE A 35 4.02 7.13 4.63
N TYR A 36 3.73 8.34 5.13
CA TYR A 36 4.13 9.57 4.45
C TYR A 36 5.64 9.84 4.48
N ARG A 37 6.33 9.49 5.57
CA ARG A 37 7.80 9.52 5.62
C ARG A 37 8.42 8.64 4.54
N PHE A 38 7.88 7.45 4.31
CA PHE A 38 8.33 6.59 3.22
C PHE A 38 8.16 7.26 1.85
N ARG A 39 6.98 7.86 1.58
CA ARG A 39 6.72 8.55 0.31
C ARG A 39 7.65 9.74 0.07
N LEU A 40 7.96 10.50 1.12
CA LEU A 40 8.90 11.63 1.03
C LEU A 40 10.35 11.17 0.82
N LYS A 41 10.74 10.05 1.45
CA LYS A 41 12.09 9.50 1.35
C LYS A 41 12.36 8.82 0.00
N HIS A 42 11.33 8.24 -0.62
CA HIS A 42 11.41 7.46 -1.86
C HIS A 42 10.42 7.97 -2.90
N PRO A 43 10.56 9.23 -3.38
CA PRO A 43 9.64 9.80 -4.37
C PRO A 43 9.64 8.98 -5.68
N GLU A 44 10.76 8.38 -6.06
CA GLU A 44 10.88 7.51 -7.24
C GLU A 44 9.98 6.28 -7.19
N LEU A 45 9.70 5.76 -5.98
CA LEU A 45 8.81 4.62 -5.77
C LEU A 45 7.36 5.03 -5.50
N ALA A 46 7.12 6.27 -5.08
CA ALA A 46 5.86 6.72 -4.51
C ALA A 46 5.13 7.78 -5.33
N ALA A 47 5.82 8.43 -6.27
CA ALA A 47 5.26 9.39 -7.21
C ALA A 47 4.82 8.67 -8.49
N ASN A 48 3.70 9.09 -9.06
CA ASN A 48 3.22 8.65 -10.37
C ASN A 48 3.09 7.13 -10.57
N ILE A 49 2.85 6.37 -9.49
CA ILE A 49 2.52 4.94 -9.59
C ILE A 49 1.23 4.82 -10.43
N SER A 50 1.36 4.29 -11.63
CA SER A 50 0.22 4.00 -12.50
C SER A 50 0.44 2.67 -13.22
N PRO A 51 -0.64 1.92 -13.53
CA PRO A 51 -0.52 0.69 -14.30
C PRO A 51 0.15 0.88 -15.66
N VAL A 52 0.09 2.10 -16.21
CA VAL A 52 0.73 2.46 -17.49
C VAL A 52 2.25 2.58 -17.33
N ASN A 53 2.70 3.18 -16.24
CA ASN A 53 4.13 3.39 -15.96
C ASN A 53 4.81 2.08 -15.51
N GLU A 54 4.07 1.19 -14.86
CA GLU A 54 4.57 -0.07 -14.32
C GLU A 54 4.21 -1.30 -15.20
N ARG A 55 3.92 -1.09 -16.49
CA ARG A 55 3.46 -2.17 -17.40
C ARG A 55 4.43 -3.34 -17.48
N ASN A 56 5.71 -3.06 -17.56
CA ASN A 56 6.78 -4.05 -17.63
C ASN A 56 6.72 -5.09 -16.49
N VAL A 57 6.32 -4.68 -15.28
CA VAL A 57 6.21 -5.58 -14.12
C VAL A 57 5.07 -6.58 -14.29
N PHE A 58 3.96 -6.15 -14.89
CA PHE A 58 2.78 -7.00 -15.08
C PHE A 58 2.84 -7.82 -16.37
N GLU A 59 3.39 -7.27 -17.46
CA GLU A 59 3.51 -7.94 -18.76
C GLU A 59 4.53 -9.07 -18.77
N GLN A 60 5.52 -9.02 -17.88
CA GLN A 60 6.54 -10.07 -17.72
C GLN A 60 6.14 -11.14 -16.69
N ASP A 61 4.88 -11.16 -16.23
CA ASP A 61 4.36 -12.04 -15.18
C ASP A 61 5.18 -12.04 -13.87
N LEU A 62 6.01 -11.01 -13.65
CA LEU A 62 6.87 -10.90 -12.46
C LEU A 62 6.05 -10.82 -11.18
N VAL A 63 4.84 -10.26 -11.23
CA VAL A 63 3.93 -10.16 -10.09
C VAL A 63 2.52 -10.59 -10.48
N THR A 64 2.09 -11.75 -9.98
CA THR A 64 0.74 -12.29 -10.21
C THR A 64 -0.11 -12.23 -8.94
N ILE A 65 -1.30 -11.62 -9.01
CA ILE A 65 -2.28 -11.64 -7.93
C ILE A 65 -3.28 -12.77 -8.20
N LEU A 66 -3.30 -13.80 -7.34
CA LEU A 66 -4.20 -14.94 -7.54
C LEU A 66 -5.67 -14.56 -7.24
N PRO A 67 -6.63 -15.14 -7.99
CA PRO A 67 -8.06 -14.91 -7.73
C PRO A 67 -8.52 -15.56 -6.42
N LYS A 68 -7.89 -16.69 -6.06
CA LYS A 68 -8.17 -17.39 -4.80
C LYS A 68 -7.51 -16.65 -3.62
N ARG A 69 -8.20 -16.70 -2.47
CA ARG A 69 -7.69 -16.21 -1.20
C ARG A 69 -7.25 -17.37 -0.33
N THR A 70 -6.43 -17.09 0.69
CA THR A 70 -6.11 -18.09 1.72
C THR A 70 -7.35 -18.42 2.56
N GLN A 71 -7.28 -19.50 3.36
CA GLN A 71 -8.37 -19.92 4.26
C GLN A 71 -8.86 -18.82 5.23
N CYS A 72 -8.01 -17.83 5.52
CA CYS A 72 -8.35 -16.68 6.37
C CYS A 72 -8.64 -15.41 5.56
N GLY A 73 -8.92 -15.51 4.26
CA GLY A 73 -9.30 -14.39 3.40
C GLY A 73 -8.16 -13.46 2.94
N ARG A 74 -6.88 -13.81 3.15
CA ARG A 74 -5.74 -12.99 2.71
C ARG A 74 -5.57 -13.07 1.19
N ARG A 75 -5.18 -11.97 0.54
CA ARG A 75 -4.77 -11.96 -0.87
C ARG A 75 -3.46 -12.75 -1.03
N ILE A 76 -3.30 -13.41 -2.16
CA ILE A 76 -2.06 -14.13 -2.50
C ILE A 76 -1.41 -13.40 -3.68
N MET A 77 -0.16 -13.00 -3.50
CA MET A 77 0.68 -12.40 -4.53
C MET A 77 1.88 -13.32 -4.73
N VAL A 78 2.10 -13.75 -5.97
CA VAL A 78 3.25 -14.55 -6.40
C VAL A 78 4.21 -13.61 -7.10
N ILE A 79 5.50 -13.68 -6.74
CA ILE A 79 6.55 -12.89 -7.36
C ILE A 79 7.54 -13.87 -7.97
N ASP A 80 7.75 -13.78 -9.28
CA ASP A 80 8.82 -14.51 -9.98
C ASP A 80 10.04 -13.60 -10.08
N ALA A 81 11.03 -13.84 -9.20
CA ALA A 81 12.26 -13.06 -9.15
C ALA A 81 13.35 -13.62 -10.07
N GLY A 82 13.00 -14.51 -11.01
CA GLY A 82 13.90 -15.15 -11.95
C GLY A 82 14.49 -16.46 -11.43
N SER A 83 14.85 -17.33 -12.38
CA SER A 83 15.70 -18.50 -12.13
C SER A 83 17.17 -18.07 -12.23
N LYS A 84 18.01 -18.66 -11.37
CA LYS A 84 19.46 -18.42 -11.36
C LYS A 84 20.15 -18.88 -12.63
#